data_AF-A0A7S4SKI2-F1
#
_entry.id   AF-A0A7S4SKI2-F1
#
_cell.length_a   1.000
_cell.length_b   1.000
_cell.length_c   1.000
_cell.angle_alpha   90.00
_cell.angle_beta   90.00
_cell.angle_gamma   90.00
#
_symmetry.space_group_name_H-M   'P 1'
#
loop_
_entity.id
_entity.type
_entity.pdbx_description
1 polymer ?
#
loop_
_entity_poly.entity_id
_entity_poly.type
_entity_poly.pdbx_seq_one_letter_code
_entity_poly.pdbx_strand_id
1 'polypeptide(L)'
;HPWETVLYGCTWPYGKPGFQTELLVPSDRFDSISGGVDHGISAAIVNNVDYGNAFVGHYNAGDIQYANHASIDNNNLIYWKETKNFANGCSAHITGGYYAKGNMALPDQGTFIIEDTTFGDDVILEANHHCNVGTTGVLCMPQYVLHNVKWKNKNSGKWIWFQGMNFQEHNANQNHGGIFTLSPTAIADITHGQANKDEMIFPSGYVSLVSSKFTYLLSLPNNVCILSAIEYGTRYDGGILCKVPLRALKIYTRDITSGSAPSLHIDVWANSLGVHGQIGDADASQDIFFHQIGRDGTSRKQGFSFPVIPGQTYSYYVSLNTGDKVIPNSWVIEFSDPVMGNRWGAEQIQLAVEGRDCGIDGLVSSQHDRRFLWSGDEYIDDSAWGNHGACVSNSSPPPDMPTIDCSSNQGLIGPTECPDLCPVECDNTNSFCHCGTATCQCKPGFSGIDCSVDLCAAARCSEHGKCAARYLGSSSILPVTNSDSACICDVGWSGPLCDSNPCAVQGRDCLGHGTCHAASERDTVCICDEGYSGENCEATCDGYCQGNGGVYPYSCATNIEGVVAYQCGPTGGCAYQTDPAATGPGGFCTYKSVKVNNDCECSTDSDCM
;
A
#
# COMPACT_ATOMS: atom_id res chain seq x y z
N HIS A 1 4.80 -24.82 19.08
CA HIS A 1 3.41 -24.49 18.70
C HIS A 1 3.49 -23.65 17.44
N PRO A 2 3.08 -24.15 16.27
CA PRO A 2 3.05 -23.34 15.06
C PRO A 2 1.89 -22.34 15.20
N TRP A 3 2.17 -21.06 14.93
CA TRP A 3 1.21 -19.98 15.02
C TRP A 3 0.32 -20.02 13.77
N GLU A 4 -0.98 -20.24 13.96
CA GLU A 4 -1.98 -20.09 12.90
C GLU A 4 -2.15 -18.60 12.58
N THR A 5 -1.98 -18.21 11.32
CA THR A 5 -2.33 -16.86 10.85
C THR A 5 -3.84 -16.83 10.59
N VAL A 6 -4.60 -16.24 11.51
CA VAL A 6 -6.05 -16.03 11.38
C VAL A 6 -6.29 -14.69 10.70
N LEU A 7 -7.12 -14.66 9.65
CA LEU A 7 -7.58 -13.44 9.03
C LEU A 7 -8.68 -12.81 9.89
N TYR A 8 -8.36 -11.71 10.58
CA TYR A 8 -9.31 -10.99 11.42
C TYR A 8 -10.04 -9.90 10.62
N GLY A 9 -11.28 -10.19 10.22
CA GLY A 9 -12.26 -9.14 9.90
C GLY A 9 -13.15 -8.89 11.11
N CYS A 10 -12.91 -7.85 11.89
CA CYS A 10 -13.79 -7.46 13.01
C CYS A 10 -14.76 -6.35 12.59
N THR A 11 -16.07 -6.62 12.65
CA THR A 11 -17.14 -5.62 12.49
C THR A 11 -17.85 -5.38 13.84
N TRP A 12 -18.06 -4.12 14.25
CA TRP A 12 -18.92 -3.70 15.38
C TRP A 12 -19.46 -2.27 15.14
N PRO A 13 -20.70 -1.90 15.54
CA PRO A 13 -21.94 -2.66 15.59
C PRO A 13 -23.06 -1.94 14.80
N TYR A 14 -23.03 -1.90 13.48
CA TYR A 14 -24.25 -1.76 12.68
C TYR A 14 -24.07 -2.59 11.40
N GLY A 15 -24.93 -3.59 11.24
CA GLY A 15 -24.66 -4.76 10.41
C GLY A 15 -24.45 -4.46 8.94
N LYS A 16 -23.31 -4.91 8.42
CA LYS A 16 -23.10 -5.34 7.03
C LYS A 16 -22.08 -6.50 7.04
N PRO A 17 -22.27 -7.57 6.23
CA PRO A 17 -21.39 -8.74 6.25
C PRO A 17 -20.02 -8.38 5.65
N GLY A 18 -18.98 -8.38 6.49
CA GLY A 18 -17.58 -8.32 6.05
C GLY A 18 -17.09 -9.71 5.64
N PHE A 19 -16.35 -9.80 4.54
CA PHE A 19 -15.77 -11.04 4.05
C PHE A 19 -14.49 -11.37 4.84
N GLN A 20 -14.39 -12.59 5.38
CA GLN A 20 -13.15 -13.17 5.87
C GLN A 20 -12.75 -14.29 4.91
N THR A 21 -11.72 -14.07 4.10
CA THR A 21 -11.01 -15.17 3.44
C THR A 21 -9.97 -15.70 4.43
N GLU A 22 -9.94 -17.00 4.70
CA GLU A 22 -8.84 -17.65 5.42
C GLU A 22 -7.84 -18.23 4.41
N LEU A 23 -6.62 -17.69 4.39
CA LEU A 23 -5.48 -18.22 3.65
C LEU A 23 -4.51 -18.78 4.68
N LEU A 24 -4.51 -20.10 4.86
CA LEU A 24 -3.56 -20.80 5.73
C LEU A 24 -2.19 -20.82 5.05
N VAL A 25 -1.43 -19.75 5.26
CA VAL A 25 -0.01 -19.67 4.90
C VAL A 25 0.81 -19.83 6.19
N PRO A 26 1.53 -20.96 6.37
CA PRO A 26 2.53 -21.09 7.42
C PRO A 26 3.43 -19.85 7.54
N SER A 27 3.58 -19.34 8.76
CA SER A 27 4.39 -18.15 9.07
C SER A 27 5.91 -18.40 8.98
N ASP A 28 6.33 -19.66 8.79
CA ASP A 28 7.72 -20.09 8.62
C ASP A 28 8.25 -19.87 7.19
N ARG A 29 7.43 -19.34 6.28
CA ARG A 29 7.78 -19.17 4.85
C ARG A 29 8.57 -17.90 4.51
N PHE A 30 9.10 -17.21 5.52
CA PHE A 30 10.05 -16.11 5.32
C PHE A 30 11.50 -16.59 5.12
N ASP A 31 11.73 -17.91 5.22
CA ASP A 31 13.06 -18.50 5.23
C ASP A 31 13.64 -18.79 3.82
N SER A 32 14.95 -19.04 3.77
CA SER A 32 15.67 -19.51 2.59
C SER A 32 16.03 -21.01 2.72
N ILE A 33 16.16 -21.72 1.60
CA ILE A 33 16.73 -23.08 1.60
C ILE A 33 18.24 -23.03 1.85
N SER A 34 18.83 -24.20 2.18
CA SER A 34 20.28 -24.38 2.25
C SER A 34 20.97 -23.76 1.02
N GLY A 35 21.82 -22.76 1.25
CA GLY A 35 22.49 -21.99 0.19
C GLY A 35 21.96 -20.57 -0.04
N GLY A 36 20.96 -20.11 0.73
CA GLY A 36 20.53 -18.70 0.75
C GLY A 36 19.58 -18.32 -0.40
N VAL A 37 18.91 -19.31 -0.99
CA VAL A 37 17.90 -19.13 -2.05
C VAL A 37 16.51 -19.05 -1.42
N ASP A 38 15.68 -18.14 -1.90
CA ASP A 38 14.33 -17.93 -1.37
C ASP A 38 13.46 -19.21 -1.42
N HIS A 39 12.73 -19.48 -0.34
CA HIS A 39 11.80 -20.61 -0.26
C HIS A 39 10.49 -20.26 -0.97
N GLY A 40 10.38 -20.69 -2.23
CA GLY A 40 9.39 -20.19 -3.20
C GLY A 40 7.97 -20.73 -3.16
N ILE A 41 7.30 -20.73 -2.01
CA ILE A 41 5.85 -21.01 -1.98
C ILE A 41 5.09 -19.69 -1.86
N SER A 42 4.80 -19.10 -3.01
CA SER A 42 3.94 -17.92 -3.10
C SER A 42 2.48 -18.29 -3.34
N ALA A 43 1.57 -17.45 -2.87
CA ALA A 43 0.13 -17.56 -3.04
C ALA A 43 -0.44 -16.27 -3.64
N ALA A 44 -1.62 -16.36 -4.27
CA ALA A 44 -2.33 -15.20 -4.79
C ALA A 44 -3.75 -15.13 -4.23
N ILE A 45 -4.14 -13.95 -3.77
CA ILE A 45 -5.53 -13.55 -3.55
C ILE A 45 -6.02 -12.96 -4.87
N VAL A 46 -6.92 -13.67 -5.56
CA VAL A 46 -7.33 -13.34 -6.93
C VAL A 46 -8.80 -12.94 -6.98
N ASN A 47 -9.11 -11.83 -7.65
CA ASN A 47 -10.49 -11.35 -7.89
C ASN A 47 -11.33 -11.20 -6.61
N ASN A 48 -10.69 -10.76 -5.52
CA ASN A 48 -11.36 -10.53 -4.25
C ASN A 48 -11.89 -9.08 -4.15
N VAL A 49 -12.96 -8.89 -3.39
CA VAL A 49 -13.53 -7.56 -3.09
C VAL A 49 -13.70 -7.39 -1.59
N ASP A 50 -13.16 -6.29 -1.05
CA ASP A 50 -13.31 -5.87 0.34
C ASP A 50 -14.00 -4.50 0.41
N TYR A 51 -15.04 -4.38 1.24
CA TYR A 51 -15.82 -3.14 1.37
C TYR A 51 -16.33 -2.91 2.79
N GLY A 52 -16.18 -1.68 3.30
CA GLY A 52 -16.72 -1.26 4.61
C GLY A 52 -16.02 -1.87 5.82
N ASN A 53 -14.83 -2.46 5.65
CA ASN A 53 -14.05 -3.11 6.68
C ASN A 53 -13.15 -2.12 7.45
N ALA A 54 -12.94 -2.37 8.74
CA ALA A 54 -11.94 -1.64 9.52
C ALA A 54 -10.50 -2.05 9.14
N PHE A 55 -10.33 -3.29 8.69
CA PHE A 55 -9.05 -3.92 8.43
C PHE A 55 -9.15 -4.85 7.21
N VAL A 56 -8.27 -4.65 6.24
CA VAL A 56 -8.04 -5.52 5.08
C VAL A 56 -6.54 -5.71 4.98
N GLY A 57 -6.02 -6.94 5.01
CA GLY A 57 -4.58 -7.20 4.90
C GLY A 57 -4.05 -8.22 5.91
N HIS A 58 -2.77 -8.11 6.24
CA HIS A 58 -2.04 -9.08 7.06
C HIS A 58 -0.89 -8.43 7.84
N TYR A 59 -0.50 -9.04 8.95
CA TYR A 59 0.61 -8.54 9.76
C TYR A 59 1.94 -8.94 9.12
N ASN A 60 2.24 -10.24 9.12
CA ASN A 60 3.50 -10.81 8.63
C ASN A 60 3.18 -11.86 7.56
N ALA A 61 3.13 -11.46 6.29
CA ALA A 61 2.95 -12.37 5.17
C ALA A 61 3.90 -12.01 4.03
N GLY A 62 4.86 -12.89 3.74
CA GLY A 62 5.96 -12.62 2.82
C GLY A 62 5.68 -12.88 1.35
N ASP A 63 4.68 -13.72 1.08
CA ASP A 63 4.59 -14.47 -0.19
C ASP A 63 3.16 -14.44 -0.76
N ILE A 64 2.46 -13.32 -0.60
CA ILE A 64 1.07 -13.14 -1.08
C ILE A 64 1.04 -12.08 -2.19
N GLN A 65 0.46 -12.40 -3.33
CA GLN A 65 0.09 -11.42 -4.35
C GLN A 65 -1.40 -11.09 -4.23
N TYR A 66 -1.76 -9.81 -4.28
CA TYR A 66 -3.13 -9.36 -4.55
C TYR A 66 -3.30 -9.13 -6.05
N ALA A 67 -4.05 -10.01 -6.72
CA ALA A 67 -4.34 -9.93 -8.15
C ALA A 67 -5.82 -9.57 -8.38
N ASN A 68 -6.09 -8.50 -9.13
CA ASN A 68 -7.44 -7.99 -9.41
C ASN A 68 -8.27 -7.75 -8.14
N HIS A 69 -7.61 -7.33 -7.06
CA HIS A 69 -8.26 -7.06 -5.78
C HIS A 69 -8.92 -5.67 -5.80
N ALA A 70 -10.19 -5.60 -5.39
CA ALA A 70 -10.90 -4.34 -5.22
C ALA A 70 -11.15 -4.06 -3.74
N SER A 71 -10.62 -2.96 -3.21
CA SER A 71 -10.82 -2.58 -1.81
C SER A 71 -11.33 -1.14 -1.75
N ILE A 72 -12.52 -0.95 -1.19
CA ILE A 72 -13.27 0.30 -1.29
C ILE A 72 -13.89 0.65 0.06
N ASP A 73 -13.79 1.91 0.49
CA ASP A 73 -14.49 2.40 1.70
C ASP A 73 -14.12 1.60 2.96
N ASN A 74 -12.88 1.12 3.01
CA ASN A 74 -12.30 0.44 4.16
C ASN A 74 -11.43 1.44 4.92
N ASN A 75 -11.39 1.36 6.24
CA ASN A 75 -10.49 2.22 7.02
C ASN A 75 -9.02 1.96 6.62
N ASN A 76 -8.64 0.69 6.48
CA ASN A 76 -7.42 0.29 5.79
C ASN A 76 -7.79 -0.52 4.55
N LEU A 77 -7.43 -0.01 3.37
CA LEU A 77 -7.63 -0.65 2.08
C LEU A 77 -6.69 -1.84 1.90
N ILE A 78 -5.47 -1.68 2.40
CA ILE A 78 -4.51 -2.74 2.72
C ILE A 78 -3.81 -2.32 4.01
N TYR A 79 -3.57 -3.27 4.89
CA TYR A 79 -2.75 -3.15 6.08
C TYR A 79 -1.70 -4.24 6.02
N TRP A 80 -0.45 -3.87 5.79
CA TRP A 80 0.63 -4.83 5.61
C TRP A 80 1.90 -4.33 6.26
N LYS A 81 2.44 -5.09 7.22
CA LYS A 81 3.64 -4.67 7.95
C LYS A 81 4.92 -5.17 7.29
N GLU A 82 5.03 -6.48 7.09
CA GLU A 82 6.25 -7.11 6.57
C GLU A 82 5.96 -8.00 5.37
N THR A 83 6.81 -7.92 4.35
CA THR A 83 6.72 -8.66 3.09
C THR A 83 8.11 -8.98 2.49
N LYS A 84 8.17 -9.82 1.46
CA LYS A 84 9.38 -10.07 0.65
C LYS A 84 9.07 -10.15 -0.84
N ASN A 85 10.12 -10.04 -1.64
CA ASN A 85 10.04 -10.38 -3.05
C ASN A 85 9.80 -11.87 -3.24
N PHE A 86 8.96 -12.23 -4.21
CA PHE A 86 8.63 -13.62 -4.53
C PHE A 86 9.84 -14.36 -5.11
N ALA A 87 9.92 -15.67 -4.85
CA ALA A 87 11.00 -16.51 -5.38
C ALA A 87 11.04 -16.60 -6.90
N ASN A 88 9.92 -16.32 -7.59
CA ASN A 88 9.93 -16.21 -9.04
C ASN A 88 10.67 -14.95 -9.56
N GLY A 89 11.06 -14.04 -8.65
CA GLY A 89 11.87 -12.85 -8.90
C GLY A 89 11.28 -11.83 -9.86
N CYS A 90 9.98 -11.90 -10.16
CA CYS A 90 9.33 -11.06 -11.17
C CYS A 90 7.95 -10.54 -10.76
N SER A 91 7.21 -11.25 -9.90
CA SER A 91 5.83 -10.91 -9.59
C SER A 91 5.67 -9.61 -8.81
N ALA A 92 4.58 -8.89 -9.10
CA ALA A 92 4.19 -7.72 -8.33
C ALA A 92 3.40 -8.12 -7.07
N HIS A 93 3.47 -7.31 -6.02
CA HIS A 93 2.71 -7.58 -4.80
C HIS A 93 1.23 -7.27 -4.99
N ILE A 94 0.95 -6.24 -5.78
CA ILE A 94 -0.40 -5.86 -6.20
C ILE A 94 -0.40 -5.74 -7.71
N THR A 95 -1.35 -6.40 -8.37
CA THR A 95 -1.53 -6.34 -9.83
C THR A 95 -3.02 -6.25 -10.17
N GLY A 96 -3.38 -5.41 -11.14
CA GLY A 96 -4.76 -5.28 -11.63
C GLY A 96 -5.78 -4.72 -10.61
N GLY A 97 -5.33 -4.12 -9.51
CA GLY A 97 -6.19 -3.75 -8.39
C GLY A 97 -7.04 -2.49 -8.60
N TYR A 98 -8.05 -2.31 -7.77
CA TYR A 98 -8.84 -1.08 -7.66
C TYR A 98 -9.01 -0.68 -6.19
N TYR A 99 -8.58 0.53 -5.84
CA TYR A 99 -8.58 0.99 -4.45
C TYR A 99 -9.21 2.38 -4.34
N ALA A 100 -10.12 2.61 -3.39
CA ALA A 100 -10.75 3.91 -3.18
C ALA A 100 -11.21 4.10 -1.73
N LYS A 101 -11.19 5.35 -1.23
CA LYS A 101 -11.73 5.75 0.08
C LYS A 101 -11.13 4.99 1.26
N GLY A 102 -9.85 5.26 1.55
CA GLY A 102 -9.17 4.67 2.70
C GLY A 102 -7.64 4.71 2.63
N ASN A 103 -7.01 4.06 3.60
CA ASN A 103 -5.56 4.07 3.76
C ASN A 103 -4.91 2.76 3.24
N MET A 104 -3.89 2.88 2.39
CA MET A 104 -2.98 1.80 2.04
C MET A 104 -1.79 1.85 3.00
N ALA A 105 -1.86 1.10 4.10
CA ALA A 105 -0.79 0.90 5.05
C ALA A 105 0.22 -0.10 4.48
N LEU A 106 1.29 0.41 3.85
CA LEU A 106 2.25 -0.37 3.08
C LEU A 106 3.42 -0.89 3.93
N PRO A 107 4.01 -2.05 3.56
CA PRO A 107 5.05 -2.70 4.35
C PRO A 107 6.38 -1.94 4.27
N ASP A 108 7.30 -2.24 5.18
CA ASP A 108 8.53 -1.46 5.37
C ASP A 108 9.80 -2.08 4.74
N GLN A 109 9.67 -3.21 4.05
CA GLN A 109 10.81 -3.97 3.58
C GLN A 109 10.79 -4.29 2.08
N GLY A 110 11.98 -4.21 1.48
CA GLY A 110 12.25 -4.65 0.12
C GLY A 110 11.57 -3.82 -0.96
N THR A 111 11.37 -4.45 -2.11
CA THR A 111 10.75 -3.83 -3.28
C THR A 111 9.30 -4.26 -3.38
N PHE A 112 8.40 -3.32 -3.13
CA PHE A 112 6.97 -3.56 -3.19
C PHE A 112 6.43 -3.00 -4.51
N ILE A 113 6.05 -3.89 -5.42
CA ILE A 113 5.59 -3.48 -6.74
C ILE A 113 4.07 -3.43 -6.76
N ILE A 114 3.54 -2.30 -7.21
CA ILE A 114 2.13 -2.08 -7.50
C ILE A 114 2.02 -1.85 -9.00
N GLU A 115 1.29 -2.72 -9.69
CA GLU A 115 1.13 -2.63 -11.13
C GLU A 115 -0.30 -2.74 -11.62
N ASP A 116 -0.56 -2.18 -12.80
CA ASP A 116 -1.86 -2.24 -13.49
C ASP A 116 -3.05 -1.83 -12.60
N THR A 117 -2.78 -1.00 -11.59
CA THR A 117 -3.70 -0.71 -10.50
C THR A 117 -4.29 0.67 -10.66
N THR A 118 -5.58 0.82 -10.37
CA THR A 118 -6.29 2.10 -10.36
C THR A 118 -6.57 2.55 -8.93
N PHE A 119 -6.14 3.76 -8.58
CA PHE A 119 -6.46 4.40 -7.31
C PHE A 119 -7.50 5.48 -7.53
N GLY A 120 -8.70 5.31 -6.96
CA GLY A 120 -9.79 6.26 -6.97
C GLY A 120 -9.65 7.34 -5.89
N ASP A 121 -10.73 8.07 -5.64
CA ASP A 121 -10.75 9.16 -4.67
C ASP A 121 -10.44 8.70 -3.24
N ASP A 122 -9.88 9.62 -2.46
CA ASP A 122 -9.64 9.47 -1.02
C ASP A 122 -8.71 8.30 -0.63
N VAL A 123 -7.83 7.88 -1.53
CA VAL A 123 -6.74 6.94 -1.21
C VAL A 123 -5.53 7.69 -0.65
N ILE A 124 -4.98 7.16 0.44
CA ILE A 124 -3.67 7.55 1.00
C ILE A 124 -2.72 6.36 0.90
N LEU A 125 -1.48 6.59 0.46
CA LEU A 125 -0.39 5.61 0.54
C LEU A 125 0.48 5.94 1.76
N GLU A 126 0.40 5.13 2.81
CA GLU A 126 1.23 5.25 4.01
C GLU A 126 2.48 4.39 3.86
N ALA A 127 3.64 5.04 3.90
CA ALA A 127 4.94 4.39 3.92
C ALA A 127 5.30 3.88 5.31
N ASN A 128 6.00 2.74 5.34
CA ASN A 128 6.60 2.15 6.55
C ASN A 128 5.58 1.91 7.65
N HIS A 129 4.44 1.32 7.29
CA HIS A 129 3.42 1.06 8.27
C HIS A 129 3.99 0.21 9.41
N HIS A 130 3.76 0.65 10.65
CA HIS A 130 4.20 -0.01 11.87
C HIS A 130 5.71 -0.08 12.18
N CYS A 131 6.57 0.58 11.39
CA CYS A 131 8.00 0.73 11.72
C CYS A 131 8.28 1.39 13.08
N ASN A 132 7.33 2.16 13.58
CA ASN A 132 7.46 2.98 14.78
C ASN A 132 7.09 2.28 16.08
N VAL A 133 6.64 1.02 16.05
CA VAL A 133 6.16 0.29 17.23
C VAL A 133 6.75 -1.12 17.28
N GLY A 134 7.21 -1.53 18.47
CA GLY A 134 7.65 -2.90 18.73
C GLY A 134 8.86 -3.30 17.90
N THR A 135 8.92 -4.57 17.50
CA THR A 135 10.02 -5.14 16.71
C THR A 135 9.70 -5.25 15.21
N THR A 136 8.64 -4.59 14.76
CA THR A 136 8.17 -4.69 13.38
C THR A 136 8.98 -3.80 12.45
N GLY A 137 9.31 -4.37 11.29
CA GLY A 137 10.12 -3.75 10.27
C GLY A 137 11.61 -4.00 10.41
N VAL A 138 12.41 -3.62 9.42
CA VAL A 138 13.84 -3.94 9.36
C VAL A 138 14.73 -2.69 9.41
N LEU A 139 14.70 -1.86 8.36
CA LEU A 139 15.40 -0.57 8.31
C LEU A 139 14.49 0.56 7.78
N CYS A 140 13.18 0.31 7.72
CA CYS A 140 12.15 1.28 7.34
C CYS A 140 12.44 2.03 6.05
N MET A 141 12.98 1.32 5.06
CA MET A 141 13.35 1.87 3.77
C MET A 141 12.99 0.90 2.64
N PRO A 142 11.69 0.67 2.42
CA PRO A 142 11.18 -0.02 1.25
C PRO A 142 11.24 0.88 0.03
N GLN A 143 11.05 0.26 -1.12
CA GLN A 143 10.87 0.95 -2.39
C GLN A 143 9.54 0.48 -3.00
N TYR A 144 8.58 1.39 -3.06
CA TYR A 144 7.26 1.23 -3.65
C TYR A 144 7.35 1.60 -5.13
N VAL A 145 7.35 0.59 -5.99
CA VAL A 145 7.51 0.75 -7.44
C VAL A 145 6.13 0.77 -8.08
N LEU A 146 5.82 1.87 -8.75
CA LEU A 146 4.55 2.09 -9.43
C LEU A 146 4.73 1.84 -10.94
N HIS A 147 4.04 0.83 -11.45
CA HIS A 147 4.12 0.42 -12.86
C HIS A 147 2.71 0.42 -13.50
N ASN A 148 2.49 1.23 -14.53
CA ASN A 148 1.16 1.37 -15.15
C ASN A 148 0.01 1.66 -14.15
N VAL A 149 0.30 2.45 -13.12
CA VAL A 149 -0.69 2.87 -12.11
C VAL A 149 -1.50 4.04 -12.66
N LYS A 150 -2.82 3.96 -12.52
CA LYS A 150 -3.76 5.03 -12.87
C LYS A 150 -4.23 5.74 -11.61
N TRP A 151 -3.67 6.90 -11.34
CA TRP A 151 -4.03 7.73 -10.20
C TRP A 151 -5.20 8.65 -10.55
N LYS A 152 -6.41 8.29 -10.11
CA LYS A 152 -7.65 9.04 -10.35
C LYS A 152 -8.12 9.84 -9.14
N ASN A 153 -7.41 9.77 -8.02
CA ASN A 153 -7.73 10.53 -6.83
C ASN A 153 -7.64 12.04 -7.10
N LYS A 154 -8.78 12.73 -7.09
CA LYS A 154 -8.85 14.18 -7.35
C LYS A 154 -8.84 15.03 -6.08
N ASN A 155 -8.88 14.40 -4.90
CA ASN A 155 -8.88 15.15 -3.65
C ASN A 155 -7.58 15.95 -3.47
N SER A 156 -7.69 17.20 -3.00
CA SER A 156 -6.55 18.05 -2.64
C SER A 156 -5.83 17.64 -1.34
N GLY A 157 -6.36 16.65 -0.63
CA GLY A 157 -5.82 16.10 0.62
C GLY A 157 -4.48 15.38 0.46
N LYS A 158 -4.10 14.67 1.52
CA LYS A 158 -2.86 13.89 1.54
C LYS A 158 -3.00 12.67 0.61
N TRP A 159 -2.00 12.43 -0.23
CA TRP A 159 -1.92 11.25 -1.11
C TRP A 159 -0.86 10.27 -0.63
N ILE A 160 0.26 10.79 -0.13
CA ILE A 160 1.34 10.00 0.44
C ILE A 160 1.58 10.47 1.87
N TRP A 161 1.85 9.53 2.77
CA TRP A 161 2.18 9.79 4.16
C TRP A 161 3.48 9.07 4.54
N PHE A 162 4.44 9.80 5.10
CA PHE A 162 5.65 9.23 5.70
C PHE A 162 5.49 9.14 7.23
N GLN A 163 5.93 8.03 7.80
CA GLN A 163 5.87 7.84 9.25
C GLN A 163 6.82 8.81 9.97
N GLY A 164 6.26 9.68 10.81
CA GLY A 164 7.02 10.67 11.59
C GLY A 164 6.99 10.43 13.10
N MET A 165 6.13 9.53 13.57
CA MET A 165 6.00 9.24 15.01
C MET A 165 7.05 8.23 15.46
N ASN A 166 7.49 8.38 16.71
CA ASN A 166 8.35 7.45 17.39
C ASN A 166 7.65 6.91 18.64
N PHE A 167 7.37 5.61 18.68
CA PHE A 167 6.90 4.92 19.87
C PHE A 167 7.92 3.89 20.37
N GLN A 168 9.15 3.93 19.86
CA GLN A 168 10.27 3.13 20.34
C GLN A 168 10.83 3.69 21.65
N GLU A 169 11.49 2.84 22.43
CA GLU A 169 12.09 3.22 23.73
C GLU A 169 13.42 4.00 23.60
N HIS A 170 13.85 4.32 22.38
CA HIS A 170 15.08 5.03 22.07
C HIS A 170 14.88 6.08 20.97
N ASN A 171 15.89 6.92 20.77
CA ASN A 171 15.88 7.98 19.75
C ASN A 171 16.57 7.60 18.42
N ALA A 172 17.21 6.43 18.33
CA ALA A 172 17.80 5.90 17.10
C ALA A 172 16.73 5.40 16.11
N ASN A 173 15.94 6.33 15.60
CA ASN A 173 14.67 6.03 14.97
C ASN A 173 14.56 6.75 13.62
N GLN A 174 14.64 5.99 12.52
CA GLN A 174 14.57 6.48 11.14
C GLN A 174 13.34 5.94 10.40
N ASN A 175 12.17 5.91 11.07
CA ASN A 175 10.92 5.38 10.50
C ASN A 175 10.42 6.11 9.26
N HIS A 176 10.94 7.30 9.02
CA HIS A 176 10.54 8.19 7.95
C HIS A 176 11.19 7.84 6.60
N GLY A 177 11.72 6.64 6.40
CA GLY A 177 12.20 6.22 5.09
C GLY A 177 11.06 5.94 4.12
N GLY A 178 11.29 5.02 3.19
CA GLY A 178 10.36 4.68 2.11
C GLY A 178 10.59 5.55 0.88
N ILE A 179 10.68 4.90 -0.28
CA ILE A 179 10.80 5.54 -1.58
C ILE A 179 9.58 5.17 -2.40
N PHE A 180 8.86 6.16 -2.91
CA PHE A 180 7.91 5.93 -4.01
C PHE A 180 8.60 6.27 -5.32
N THR A 181 8.59 5.38 -6.30
CA THR A 181 9.25 5.58 -7.59
C THR A 181 8.43 4.99 -8.71
N LEU A 182 8.43 5.64 -9.87
CA LEU A 182 7.94 5.02 -11.09
C LEU A 182 8.93 3.94 -11.57
N SER A 183 8.39 2.90 -12.18
CA SER A 183 9.18 1.89 -12.90
C SER A 183 9.92 2.51 -14.11
N PRO A 184 11.06 1.94 -14.54
CA PRO A 184 11.79 2.42 -15.73
C PRO A 184 10.93 2.51 -17.00
N THR A 185 10.02 1.57 -17.22
CA THR A 185 9.08 1.60 -18.35
C THR A 185 8.08 2.74 -18.23
N ALA A 186 7.50 2.96 -17.04
CA ALA A 186 6.59 4.10 -16.84
C ALA A 186 7.30 5.46 -17.06
N ILE A 187 8.57 5.57 -16.68
CA ILE A 187 9.39 6.77 -16.95
C ILE A 187 9.62 6.94 -18.46
N ALA A 188 9.90 5.86 -19.18
CA ALA A 188 10.05 5.88 -20.63
C ALA A 188 8.74 6.32 -21.31
N ASP A 189 7.59 5.80 -20.87
CA ASP A 189 6.27 6.17 -21.42
C ASP A 189 5.97 7.67 -21.23
N ILE A 190 6.34 8.25 -20.09
CA ILE A 190 6.24 9.70 -19.86
C ILE A 190 7.14 10.46 -20.84
N THR A 191 8.39 10.01 -20.99
CA THR A 191 9.40 10.65 -21.83
C THR A 191 9.01 10.62 -23.31
N HIS A 192 8.37 9.55 -23.77
CA HIS A 192 7.88 9.39 -25.13
C HIS A 192 6.48 9.99 -25.36
N GLY A 193 5.87 10.62 -24.34
CA GLY A 193 4.54 11.23 -24.44
C GLY A 193 3.39 10.23 -24.56
N GLN A 194 3.59 9.00 -24.11
CA GLN A 194 2.61 7.90 -24.13
C GLN A 194 1.81 7.81 -22.83
N ALA A 195 2.31 8.40 -21.73
CA ALA A 195 1.60 8.43 -20.46
C ALA A 195 0.46 9.46 -20.43
N ASN A 196 -0.68 9.07 -19.85
CA ASN A 196 -1.76 9.99 -19.54
C ASN A 196 -1.40 10.83 -18.31
N LYS A 197 -1.07 12.11 -18.53
CA LYS A 197 -0.60 13.02 -17.47
C LYS A 197 -1.63 13.28 -16.37
N ASP A 198 -2.91 13.17 -16.70
CA ASP A 198 -4.01 13.40 -15.74
C ASP A 198 -4.23 12.22 -14.80
N GLU A 199 -3.57 11.07 -15.06
CA GLU A 199 -3.64 9.85 -14.25
C GLU A 199 -2.32 9.55 -13.53
N MET A 200 -1.42 10.53 -13.43
CA MET A 200 -0.12 10.37 -12.77
C MET A 200 -0.20 10.75 -11.28
N ILE A 201 0.40 9.93 -10.43
CA ILE A 201 0.51 10.23 -8.99
C ILE A 201 1.49 11.38 -8.72
N PHE A 202 2.52 11.57 -9.54
CA PHE A 202 3.51 12.64 -9.37
C PHE A 202 3.21 13.81 -10.30
N PRO A 203 3.58 15.04 -9.91
CA PRO A 203 3.44 16.20 -10.79
C PRO A 203 4.34 16.05 -12.03
N SER A 204 3.97 16.71 -13.12
CA SER A 204 4.70 16.65 -14.39
C SER A 204 6.21 16.90 -14.21
N GLY A 205 7.02 15.95 -14.66
CA GLY A 205 8.49 16.02 -14.61
C GLY A 205 9.12 15.33 -13.40
N TYR A 206 8.34 14.92 -12.40
CA TYR A 206 8.82 14.16 -11.25
C TYR A 206 8.46 12.67 -11.40
N VAL A 207 9.35 11.80 -10.94
CA VAL A 207 9.22 10.34 -11.10
C VAL A 207 9.45 9.58 -9.79
N SER A 208 9.84 10.26 -8.71
CA SER A 208 9.95 9.67 -7.40
C SER A 208 9.71 10.68 -6.27
N LEU A 209 9.45 10.14 -5.08
CA LEU A 209 9.26 10.87 -3.84
C LEU A 209 9.92 10.12 -2.69
N VAL A 210 10.57 10.87 -1.80
CA VAL A 210 11.11 10.37 -0.53
C VAL A 210 10.82 11.38 0.58
N SER A 211 10.98 10.98 1.83
CA SER A 211 10.84 11.88 2.98
C SER A 211 11.75 13.10 2.94
N SER A 212 11.28 14.20 3.55
CA SER A 212 12.00 15.47 3.70
C SER A 212 13.29 15.40 4.51
N LYS A 213 13.58 14.25 5.13
CA LYS A 213 14.76 14.04 5.96
C LYS A 213 16.04 13.82 5.16
N PHE A 214 15.97 13.46 3.88
CA PHE A 214 17.14 13.24 3.02
C PHE A 214 17.53 14.51 2.26
N THR A 215 17.87 15.56 3.00
CA THR A 215 18.07 16.92 2.48
C THR A 215 19.25 17.07 1.53
N TYR A 216 20.23 16.15 1.54
CA TYR A 216 21.34 16.19 0.57
C TYR A 216 20.84 16.15 -0.89
N LEU A 217 19.69 15.51 -1.14
CA LEU A 217 19.06 15.48 -2.45
C LEU A 217 18.66 16.88 -2.96
N LEU A 218 18.33 17.80 -2.05
CA LEU A 218 17.98 19.19 -2.37
C LEU A 218 19.20 20.04 -2.72
N SER A 219 20.40 19.60 -2.31
CA SER A 219 21.66 20.28 -2.61
C SER A 219 22.28 19.83 -3.93
N LEU A 220 21.74 18.77 -4.56
CA LEU A 220 22.26 18.28 -5.82
C LEU A 220 22.14 19.33 -6.94
N PRO A 221 23.15 19.44 -7.83
CA PRO A 221 23.16 20.44 -8.89
C PRO A 221 22.00 20.24 -9.87
N ASN A 222 21.61 21.31 -10.55
CA ASN A 222 20.51 21.38 -11.53
C ASN A 222 19.09 21.21 -10.95
N ASN A 223 18.91 21.32 -9.62
CA ASN A 223 17.61 21.23 -8.96
C ASN A 223 16.86 19.96 -9.40
N VAL A 224 17.54 18.82 -9.33
CA VAL A 224 17.00 17.51 -9.71
C VAL A 224 15.91 17.06 -8.75
N CYS A 225 15.99 17.51 -7.49
CA CYS A 225 14.96 17.30 -6.49
C CYS A 225 14.50 18.63 -5.87
N ILE A 226 13.24 18.69 -5.45
CA ILE A 226 12.66 19.85 -4.77
C ILE A 226 11.86 19.41 -3.54
N LEU A 227 11.71 20.32 -2.57
CA LEU A 227 10.81 20.11 -1.45
C LEU A 227 9.36 20.37 -1.89
N SER A 228 8.49 19.37 -1.75
CA SER A 228 7.08 19.49 -2.14
C SER A 228 6.31 20.52 -1.29
N ALA A 229 6.80 20.87 -0.10
CA ALA A 229 6.15 21.80 0.84
C ALA A 229 5.68 23.14 0.22
N ILE A 230 6.32 23.59 -0.86
CA ILE A 230 6.03 24.88 -1.50
C ILE A 230 4.78 24.81 -2.39
N GLU A 231 4.68 23.78 -3.26
CA GLU A 231 3.62 23.70 -4.29
C GLU A 231 2.64 22.55 -4.06
N TYR A 232 3.07 21.51 -3.35
CA TYR A 232 2.36 20.24 -3.25
C TYR A 232 2.37 19.65 -1.81
N GLY A 233 2.64 20.49 -0.81
CA GLY A 233 3.06 20.06 0.52
C GLY A 233 2.10 19.08 1.20
N THR A 234 0.80 19.39 1.20
CA THR A 234 -0.21 18.50 1.80
C THR A 234 -0.29 17.16 1.10
N ARG A 235 -0.17 17.13 -0.24
CA ARG A 235 -0.33 15.90 -1.03
C ARG A 235 0.79 14.89 -0.79
N TYR A 236 2.02 15.38 -0.71
CA TYR A 236 3.22 14.53 -0.59
C TYR A 236 3.92 14.64 0.77
N ASP A 237 3.17 15.04 1.80
CA ASP A 237 3.64 15.11 3.20
C ASP A 237 4.91 15.97 3.38
N GLY A 238 5.04 17.02 2.56
CA GLY A 238 6.22 17.86 2.53
C GLY A 238 7.50 17.14 2.08
N GLY A 239 7.41 15.94 1.52
CA GLY A 239 8.54 15.13 1.03
C GLY A 239 9.30 15.76 -0.14
N ILE A 240 10.36 15.11 -0.57
CA ILE A 240 11.27 15.54 -1.64
C ILE A 240 10.88 14.84 -2.95
N LEU A 241 10.41 15.62 -3.92
CA LEU A 241 10.08 15.16 -5.27
C LEU A 241 11.32 15.22 -6.15
N CYS A 242 11.63 14.15 -6.88
CA CYS A 242 12.80 14.07 -7.76
C CYS A 242 12.44 13.76 -9.22
N LYS A 243 13.21 14.35 -10.14
CA LYS A 243 13.11 14.14 -11.60
C LYS A 243 13.80 12.85 -12.06
N VAL A 244 14.42 12.13 -11.14
CA VAL A 244 15.18 10.90 -11.35
C VAL A 244 14.61 9.81 -10.45
N PRO A 245 14.69 8.53 -10.86
CA PRO A 245 14.31 7.44 -9.97
C PRO A 245 15.24 7.40 -8.75
N LEU A 246 14.72 6.90 -7.64
CA LEU A 246 15.49 6.64 -6.41
C LEU A 246 15.43 5.15 -6.07
N ARG A 247 16.51 4.64 -5.48
CA ARG A 247 16.63 3.28 -4.93
C ARG A 247 17.11 3.33 -3.50
N ALA A 248 16.86 2.28 -2.73
CA ALA A 248 17.35 2.18 -1.37
C ALA A 248 18.77 1.61 -1.36
N LEU A 249 19.69 2.26 -0.65
CA LEU A 249 20.92 1.64 -0.16
C LEU A 249 20.75 1.35 1.33
N LYS A 250 21.08 0.13 1.75
CA LYS A 250 21.00 -0.31 3.14
C LYS A 250 22.36 -0.78 3.63
N ILE A 251 22.69 -0.43 4.86
CA ILE A 251 23.88 -0.93 5.56
C ILE A 251 23.39 -1.57 6.85
N TYR A 252 23.40 -2.89 6.87
CA TYR A 252 23.04 -3.69 8.02
C TYR A 252 24.23 -3.76 8.98
N THR A 253 23.94 -3.54 10.25
CA THR A 253 24.94 -3.58 11.31
C THR A 253 24.60 -4.67 12.32
N ARG A 254 25.58 -5.03 13.14
CA ARG A 254 25.41 -5.95 14.25
C ARG A 254 26.20 -5.47 15.45
N ASP A 255 25.74 -5.87 16.63
CA ASP A 255 26.45 -5.66 17.89
C ASP A 255 26.68 -4.18 18.26
N ILE A 256 25.81 -3.28 17.80
CA ILE A 256 25.76 -1.86 18.16
C ILE A 256 24.49 -1.58 18.96
N THR A 257 24.52 -0.58 19.84
CA THR A 257 23.36 -0.12 20.61
C THR A 257 22.92 1.26 20.17
N SER A 258 21.62 1.54 20.27
CA SER A 258 21.00 2.81 19.90
C SER A 258 21.67 4.05 20.50
N GLY A 259 22.23 3.94 21.71
CA GLY A 259 22.90 5.04 22.43
C GLY A 259 24.38 5.23 22.12
N SER A 260 25.04 4.26 21.47
CA SER A 260 26.49 4.30 21.15
C SER A 260 26.80 4.32 19.66
N ALA A 261 25.78 4.14 18.82
CA ALA A 261 25.94 4.10 17.38
C ALA A 261 26.46 5.44 16.82
N PRO A 262 27.49 5.42 15.95
CA PRO A 262 27.91 6.60 15.21
C PRO A 262 26.84 6.98 14.18
N SER A 263 26.87 8.24 13.70
CA SER A 263 26.21 8.58 12.45
C SER A 263 27.06 8.17 11.25
N LEU A 264 26.40 7.96 10.12
CA LEU A 264 27.00 7.67 8.83
C LEU A 264 27.08 8.97 8.02
N HIS A 265 28.25 9.34 7.54
CA HIS A 265 28.43 10.48 6.65
C HIS A 265 28.33 10.03 5.19
N ILE A 266 27.55 10.77 4.40
CA ILE A 266 27.45 10.59 2.95
C ILE A 266 27.91 11.87 2.24
N ASP A 267 28.75 11.69 1.24
CA ASP A 267 29.16 12.71 0.28
C ASP A 267 28.76 12.28 -1.14
N VAL A 268 28.33 13.25 -1.95
CA VAL A 268 27.85 13.02 -3.31
C VAL A 268 28.50 14.00 -4.27
N TRP A 269 29.04 13.47 -5.37
CA TRP A 269 29.53 14.24 -6.50
C TRP A 269 28.68 13.95 -7.74
N ALA A 270 28.34 14.99 -8.48
CA ALA A 270 27.69 14.92 -9.77
C ALA A 270 28.73 14.98 -10.89
N ASN A 271 28.62 14.05 -11.83
CA ASN A 271 29.48 13.92 -13.02
C ASN A 271 30.97 13.77 -12.68
N SER A 272 31.28 13.13 -11.56
CA SER A 272 32.66 12.77 -11.15
C SER A 272 33.33 11.75 -12.08
N LEU A 273 32.58 11.12 -13.00
CA LEU A 273 33.05 10.04 -13.87
C LEU A 273 33.54 8.81 -13.08
N GLY A 274 32.91 8.55 -11.92
CA GLY A 274 33.20 7.41 -11.05
C GLY A 274 33.91 7.80 -9.76
N VAL A 275 34.26 6.80 -8.94
CA VAL A 275 34.83 7.04 -7.60
C VAL A 275 36.20 7.71 -7.62
N HIS A 276 37.02 7.49 -8.65
CA HIS A 276 38.34 8.11 -8.78
C HIS A 276 38.29 9.63 -9.06
N GLY A 277 37.13 10.14 -9.47
CA GLY A 277 36.91 11.57 -9.69
C GLY A 277 36.24 12.29 -8.52
N GLN A 278 36.09 11.63 -7.36
CA GLN A 278 35.64 12.24 -6.10
C GLN A 278 36.75 13.13 -5.51
N ILE A 279 37.05 14.24 -6.19
CA ILE A 279 38.16 15.14 -5.85
C ILE A 279 37.58 16.51 -5.47
N GLY A 280 38.06 17.07 -4.37
CA GLY A 280 37.60 18.37 -3.86
C GLY A 280 36.35 18.25 -3.00
N ASP A 281 35.65 19.37 -2.83
CA ASP A 281 34.42 19.41 -2.03
C ASP A 281 33.29 18.64 -2.72
N ALA A 282 32.47 17.93 -1.95
CA ALA A 282 31.28 17.27 -2.45
C ALA A 282 30.21 18.28 -2.87
N ASP A 283 29.40 17.93 -3.87
CA ASP A 283 28.26 18.76 -4.29
C ASP A 283 27.13 18.74 -3.25
N ALA A 284 26.99 17.63 -2.54
CA ALA A 284 26.05 17.47 -1.44
C ALA A 284 26.60 16.52 -0.39
N SER A 285 26.31 16.82 0.88
CA SER A 285 26.69 15.98 2.01
C SER A 285 25.59 15.95 3.06
N GLN A 286 25.51 14.85 3.82
CA GLN A 286 24.60 14.73 4.95
C GLN A 286 25.04 13.61 5.90
N ASP A 287 24.70 13.77 7.18
CA ASP A 287 24.74 12.66 8.12
C ASP A 287 23.41 11.89 8.13
N ILE A 288 23.51 10.57 7.99
CA ILE A 288 22.43 9.60 8.15
C ILE A 288 22.56 8.99 9.55
N PHE A 289 21.46 9.06 10.32
CA PHE A 289 21.47 8.57 11.68
C PHE A 289 21.16 7.07 11.76
N PHE A 290 21.66 6.46 12.83
CA PHE A 290 21.44 5.06 13.11
C PHE A 290 19.97 4.76 13.35
N HIS A 291 19.52 3.63 12.82
CA HIS A 291 18.20 3.09 13.08
C HIS A 291 18.31 1.76 13.83
N GLN A 292 17.62 1.68 14.95
CA GLN A 292 17.34 0.46 15.68
C GLN A 292 15.83 0.21 15.64
N ILE A 293 15.41 -1.01 15.36
CA ILE A 293 14.01 -1.44 15.51
C ILE A 293 13.86 -2.10 16.87
N GLY A 294 12.84 -1.70 17.64
CA GLY A 294 12.62 -2.24 18.98
C GLY A 294 13.71 -1.84 19.97
N ARG A 295 13.60 -2.29 21.22
CA ARG A 295 14.59 -1.97 22.26
C ARG A 295 15.94 -2.64 21.97
N ASP A 296 17.05 -1.99 22.34
CA ASP A 296 18.39 -2.60 22.34
C ASP A 296 18.37 -4.00 22.96
N GLY A 297 18.88 -4.98 22.22
CA GLY A 297 18.94 -6.40 22.63
C GLY A 297 17.65 -7.20 22.46
N THR A 298 16.52 -6.57 22.11
CA THR A 298 15.25 -7.26 21.80
C THR A 298 15.08 -7.59 20.32
N SER A 299 15.77 -6.84 19.46
CA SER A 299 15.79 -7.06 18.02
C SER A 299 17.20 -6.83 17.49
N ARG A 300 17.59 -7.66 16.51
CA ARG A 300 18.87 -7.53 15.80
C ARG A 300 18.76 -6.64 14.56
N LYS A 301 17.59 -6.06 14.26
CA LYS A 301 17.31 -5.27 13.07
C LYS A 301 17.81 -3.84 13.29
N GLN A 302 18.97 -3.53 12.73
CA GLN A 302 19.67 -2.29 13.01
C GLN A 302 20.63 -1.89 11.88
N GLY A 303 20.85 -0.59 11.71
CA GLY A 303 21.78 -0.06 10.72
C GLY A 303 21.38 1.28 10.12
N PHE A 304 21.71 1.48 8.85
CA PHE A 304 21.50 2.72 8.11
C PHE A 304 20.80 2.46 6.79
N SER A 305 19.98 3.41 6.36
CA SER A 305 19.31 3.35 5.07
C SER A 305 19.14 4.75 4.49
N PHE A 306 19.37 4.89 3.18
CA PHE A 306 19.25 6.17 2.49
C PHE A 306 18.96 5.98 1.00
N PRO A 307 18.32 6.96 0.34
CA PRO A 307 18.06 6.87 -1.08
C PRO A 307 19.35 7.08 -1.86
N VAL A 308 19.44 6.51 -3.06
CA VAL A 308 20.50 6.75 -4.05
C VAL A 308 19.87 6.87 -5.44
N ILE A 309 20.54 7.55 -6.37
CA ILE A 309 20.12 7.69 -7.77
C ILE A 309 20.87 6.63 -8.58
N PRO A 310 20.18 5.65 -9.20
CA PRO A 310 20.84 4.67 -10.04
C PRO A 310 21.41 5.34 -11.30
N GLY A 311 22.57 4.86 -11.74
CA GLY A 311 23.33 5.36 -12.88
C GLY A 311 24.75 5.80 -12.52
N GLN A 312 25.44 6.39 -13.50
CA GLN A 312 26.83 6.84 -13.36
C GLN A 312 26.96 8.37 -13.23
N THR A 313 25.84 9.08 -13.30
CA THR A 313 25.80 10.55 -13.17
C THR A 313 26.21 11.01 -11.77
N TYR A 314 25.97 10.20 -10.75
CA TYR A 314 26.34 10.52 -9.37
C TYR A 314 27.25 9.44 -8.80
N SER A 315 28.21 9.85 -7.99
CA SER A 315 29.04 8.94 -7.20
C SER A 315 28.94 9.29 -5.74
N TYR A 316 28.90 8.26 -4.91
CA TYR A 316 28.71 8.34 -3.47
C TYR A 316 29.99 7.94 -2.75
N TYR A 317 30.34 8.66 -1.70
CA TYR A 317 31.32 8.23 -0.70
C TYR A 317 30.62 8.10 0.65
N VAL A 318 30.89 6.99 1.34
CA VAL A 318 30.22 6.64 2.59
C VAL A 318 31.26 6.33 3.66
N SER A 319 31.11 6.94 4.83
CA SER A 319 32.05 6.76 5.94
C SER A 319 31.34 6.91 7.30
N LEU A 320 31.93 6.40 8.38
CA LEU A 320 31.44 6.66 9.73
C LEU A 320 31.93 8.02 10.24
N ASN A 321 31.11 8.69 11.04
CA ASN A 321 31.56 9.83 11.84
C ASN A 321 32.31 9.36 13.09
N THR A 322 33.41 8.64 12.86
CA THR A 322 34.37 8.16 13.87
C THR A 322 35.76 8.71 13.56
N GLY A 323 36.72 8.52 14.47
CA GLY A 323 38.09 9.01 14.27
C GLY A 323 38.82 8.32 13.11
N ASP A 324 38.50 7.06 12.82
CA ASP A 324 39.06 6.26 11.73
C ASP A 324 38.18 6.26 10.47
N LYS A 325 36.90 6.66 10.59
CA LYS A 325 35.88 6.72 9.52
C LYS A 325 35.51 5.39 8.85
N VAL A 326 36.19 4.30 9.20
CA VAL A 326 36.08 2.99 8.55
C VAL A 326 34.70 2.37 8.75
N ILE A 327 34.13 1.83 7.67
CA ILE A 327 32.96 0.95 7.74
C ILE A 327 33.45 -0.48 7.97
N PRO A 328 33.06 -1.16 9.08
CA PRO A 328 33.53 -2.51 9.38
C PRO A 328 33.23 -3.53 8.27
N ASN A 329 34.22 -4.36 7.95
CA ASN A 329 34.06 -5.48 7.00
C ASN A 329 33.02 -6.50 7.45
N SER A 330 32.70 -6.57 8.74
CA SER A 330 31.66 -7.46 9.27
C SER A 330 30.24 -7.00 8.94
N TRP A 331 30.04 -5.75 8.49
CA TRP A 331 28.73 -5.22 8.13
C TRP A 331 28.35 -5.56 6.70
N VAL A 332 27.06 -5.64 6.43
CA VAL A 332 26.53 -5.99 5.10
C VAL A 332 25.96 -4.75 4.43
N ILE A 333 26.39 -4.50 3.20
CA ILE A 333 25.91 -3.37 2.38
C ILE A 333 25.01 -3.97 1.28
N GLU A 334 23.78 -3.51 1.19
CA GLU A 334 22.78 -4.00 0.23
C GLU A 334 22.34 -2.82 -0.66
N PHE A 335 22.78 -2.88 -1.92
CA PHE A 335 22.10 -2.21 -3.05
C PHE A 335 21.30 -3.23 -3.89
N SER A 336 21.48 -4.50 -3.60
CA SER A 336 20.99 -5.58 -4.42
C SER A 336 19.47 -5.66 -4.39
N ASP A 337 18.90 -5.62 -5.59
CA ASP A 337 17.49 -5.74 -5.87
C ASP A 337 17.29 -6.55 -7.18
N PRO A 338 17.35 -7.89 -7.08
CA PRO A 338 17.23 -8.75 -8.24
C PRO A 338 15.90 -8.61 -8.96
N VAL A 339 14.80 -8.26 -8.29
CA VAL A 339 13.50 -8.10 -8.96
C VAL A 339 13.51 -6.88 -9.87
N MET A 340 14.15 -5.77 -9.46
CA MET A 340 14.34 -4.63 -10.35
C MET A 340 15.20 -5.01 -11.55
N GLY A 341 16.31 -5.72 -11.31
CA GLY A 341 17.22 -6.16 -12.35
C GLY A 341 16.61 -7.15 -13.35
N ASN A 342 15.79 -8.09 -12.86
CA ASN A 342 15.13 -9.09 -13.70
C ASN A 342 14.06 -8.44 -14.60
N ARG A 343 13.29 -7.47 -14.08
CA ARG A 343 12.19 -6.86 -14.82
C ARG A 343 12.61 -5.76 -15.78
N TRP A 344 13.60 -4.95 -15.39
CA TRP A 344 13.94 -3.72 -16.10
C TRP A 344 15.42 -3.60 -16.45
N GLY A 345 16.21 -4.64 -16.21
CA GLY A 345 17.65 -4.64 -16.39
C GLY A 345 18.40 -4.21 -15.14
N ALA A 346 19.60 -4.75 -14.96
CA ALA A 346 20.45 -4.48 -13.80
C ALA A 346 20.77 -2.97 -13.71
N GLU A 347 20.53 -2.40 -12.54
CA GLU A 347 20.92 -1.03 -12.23
C GLU A 347 22.28 -1.02 -11.52
N GLN A 348 22.98 0.11 -11.60
CA GLN A 348 24.30 0.27 -11.00
C GLN A 348 24.42 1.63 -10.33
N ILE A 349 25.29 1.72 -9.33
CA ILE A 349 25.72 2.97 -8.70
C ILE A 349 27.24 3.00 -8.59
N GLN A 350 27.79 4.22 -8.50
CA GLN A 350 29.20 4.45 -8.19
C GLN A 350 29.34 4.70 -6.69
N LEU A 351 29.90 3.75 -5.96
CA LEU A 351 29.97 3.75 -4.50
C LEU A 351 31.40 3.51 -4.02
N ALA A 352 31.94 4.48 -3.31
CA ALA A 352 33.16 4.37 -2.51
C ALA A 352 32.76 4.22 -1.03
N VAL A 353 33.40 3.28 -0.34
CA VAL A 353 33.14 3.01 1.08
C VAL A 353 34.45 3.05 1.83
N GLU A 354 34.52 3.85 2.89
CA GLU A 354 35.74 4.00 3.66
C GLU A 354 36.17 2.66 4.27
N GLY A 355 37.40 2.23 3.94
CA GLY A 355 37.97 0.96 4.39
C GLY A 355 37.52 -0.28 3.60
N ARG A 356 36.77 -0.14 2.49
CA ARG A 356 36.30 -1.27 1.66
C ARG A 356 36.49 -1.01 0.17
N ASP A 357 36.83 -2.08 -0.56
CA ASP A 357 36.83 -2.07 -2.02
C ASP A 357 35.46 -2.50 -2.56
N CYS A 358 34.88 -1.69 -3.44
CA CYS A 358 33.56 -1.91 -4.02
C CYS A 358 33.67 -2.22 -5.51
N GLY A 359 33.43 -3.47 -5.92
CA GLY A 359 33.41 -3.88 -7.33
C GLY A 359 34.67 -3.46 -8.09
N ILE A 360 34.56 -3.31 -9.42
CA ILE A 360 35.60 -2.69 -10.24
C ILE A 360 35.35 -1.20 -10.26
N ASP A 361 36.32 -0.41 -9.77
CA ASP A 361 36.25 1.06 -9.73
C ASP A 361 35.02 1.63 -9.03
N GLY A 362 34.57 1.01 -7.93
CA GLY A 362 33.42 1.49 -7.14
C GLY A 362 32.06 1.09 -7.70
N LEU A 363 32.00 0.34 -8.80
CA LEU A 363 30.74 -0.01 -9.45
C LEU A 363 30.00 -1.10 -8.65
N VAL A 364 28.80 -0.78 -8.19
CA VAL A 364 27.94 -1.68 -7.41
C VAL A 364 26.64 -1.93 -8.18
N SER A 365 26.25 -3.19 -8.32
CA SER A 365 25.06 -3.59 -9.11
C SER A 365 23.88 -4.01 -8.24
N SER A 366 22.66 -3.80 -8.73
CA SER A 366 21.43 -4.36 -8.17
C SER A 366 21.44 -5.89 -8.18
N GLN A 367 22.30 -6.54 -8.97
CA GLN A 367 22.40 -8.01 -8.99
C GLN A 367 23.46 -8.56 -8.05
N HIS A 368 24.16 -7.72 -7.27
CA HIS A 368 25.10 -8.21 -6.29
C HIS A 368 24.47 -9.26 -5.37
N ASP A 369 25.33 -10.16 -4.89
CA ASP A 369 24.90 -11.24 -4.02
C ASP A 369 24.14 -10.72 -2.80
N ARG A 370 22.91 -11.21 -2.63
CA ARG A 370 22.08 -10.97 -1.44
C ARG A 370 21.64 -12.25 -0.77
N ARG A 371 22.26 -13.38 -1.11
CA ARG A 371 22.02 -14.63 -0.39
C ARG A 371 22.17 -14.36 1.09
N PHE A 372 21.28 -14.97 1.85
CA PHE A 372 21.24 -14.86 3.29
C PHE A 372 20.69 -13.54 3.87
N LEU A 373 20.07 -12.70 3.03
CA LEU A 373 19.29 -11.53 3.45
C LEU A 373 17.82 -11.75 3.07
N TRP A 374 16.91 -11.52 4.02
CA TRP A 374 15.47 -11.80 3.88
C TRP A 374 14.65 -10.89 4.80
N SER A 375 13.34 -11.13 4.91
CA SER A 375 12.40 -10.35 5.73
C SER A 375 11.91 -11.09 6.95
N GLY A 376 11.38 -10.36 7.92
CA GLY A 376 10.83 -10.95 9.14
C GLY A 376 11.73 -10.76 10.37
N ASP A 377 11.49 -11.56 11.40
CA ASP A 377 12.21 -11.48 12.67
C ASP A 377 13.65 -12.01 12.60
N GLU A 378 13.84 -13.10 11.87
CA GLU A 378 15.12 -13.47 11.32
C GLU A 378 15.15 -12.81 9.95
N TYR A 379 16.03 -11.82 9.70
CA TYR A 379 16.11 -11.07 8.43
C TYR A 379 17.47 -11.23 7.74
N ILE A 380 18.44 -11.83 8.44
CA ILE A 380 19.79 -12.04 7.95
C ILE A 380 20.43 -13.23 8.67
N ASP A 381 21.02 -14.14 7.90
CA ASP A 381 21.77 -15.29 8.45
C ASP A 381 23.10 -14.84 9.05
N ASP A 382 23.66 -15.64 9.95
CA ASP A 382 25.04 -15.43 10.38
C ASP A 382 26.05 -15.58 9.23
N SER A 383 25.74 -16.38 8.21
CA SER A 383 26.57 -16.57 7.01
C SER A 383 26.74 -15.28 6.21
N ALA A 384 25.76 -14.37 6.23
CA ALA A 384 25.78 -13.11 5.46
C ALA A 384 26.92 -12.17 5.86
N TRP A 385 27.20 -12.08 7.17
CA TRP A 385 28.04 -11.03 7.76
C TRP A 385 29.49 -11.09 7.28
N GLY A 386 29.87 -10.07 6.52
CA GLY A 386 31.20 -9.92 5.93
C GLY A 386 31.53 -10.84 4.76
N ASN A 387 30.59 -11.71 4.35
CA ASN A 387 30.78 -12.64 3.24
C ASN A 387 29.86 -12.36 2.05
N HIS A 388 28.75 -11.65 2.26
CA HIS A 388 27.73 -11.38 1.25
C HIS A 388 27.38 -9.88 1.19
N GLY A 389 26.63 -9.48 0.15
CA GLY A 389 26.32 -8.07 -0.13
C GLY A 389 27.32 -7.41 -1.09
N ALA A 390 27.24 -6.09 -1.18
CA ALA A 390 28.16 -5.25 -1.91
C ALA A 390 29.45 -5.00 -1.12
N CYS A 391 30.53 -4.70 -1.85
CA CYS A 391 31.84 -4.30 -1.30
C CYS A 391 32.47 -5.33 -0.34
N VAL A 392 32.22 -6.62 -0.56
CA VAL A 392 32.80 -7.70 0.26
C VAL A 392 34.32 -7.71 0.12
N SER A 393 35.04 -7.65 1.24
CA SER A 393 36.50 -7.58 1.30
C SER A 393 37.17 -8.95 1.05
N ASN A 394 36.73 -9.69 0.03
CA ASN A 394 37.25 -11.00 -0.33
C ASN A 394 37.95 -10.93 -1.69
N SER A 395 39.11 -11.58 -1.82
CA SER A 395 39.84 -11.80 -3.08
C SER A 395 39.01 -12.51 -4.16
N SER A 396 37.92 -13.17 -3.79
CA SER A 396 36.93 -13.75 -4.70
C SER A 396 35.54 -13.43 -4.15
N PRO A 397 34.95 -12.29 -4.53
CA PRO A 397 33.61 -11.93 -4.08
C PRO A 397 32.59 -12.98 -4.56
N PRO A 398 31.49 -13.19 -3.83
CA PRO A 398 30.46 -14.10 -4.28
C PRO A 398 29.90 -13.67 -5.64
N PRO A 399 29.47 -14.62 -6.50
CA PRO A 399 28.85 -14.27 -7.76
C PRO A 399 27.51 -13.56 -7.53
N ASP A 400 27.15 -12.70 -8.48
CA ASP A 400 25.85 -12.05 -8.57
C ASP A 400 24.69 -13.05 -8.48
N MET A 401 23.54 -12.53 -8.04
CA MET A 401 22.28 -13.26 -8.03
C MET A 401 21.90 -13.68 -9.46
N PRO A 402 21.43 -14.92 -9.66
CA PRO A 402 20.98 -15.37 -10.97
C PRO A 402 19.89 -14.46 -11.54
N THR A 403 19.99 -14.14 -12.84
CA THR A 403 18.93 -13.42 -13.55
C THR A 403 17.78 -14.36 -13.88
N ILE A 404 16.56 -13.90 -13.64
CA ILE A 404 15.33 -14.61 -14.00
C ILE A 404 14.67 -13.91 -15.19
N ASP A 405 14.26 -14.69 -16.19
CA ASP A 405 13.51 -14.18 -17.34
C ASP A 405 12.03 -13.99 -17.00
N CYS A 406 11.63 -12.73 -16.85
CA CYS A 406 10.25 -12.35 -16.53
C CYS A 406 9.27 -12.42 -17.71
N SER A 407 9.69 -12.81 -18.92
CA SER A 407 8.80 -12.94 -20.08
C SER A 407 7.71 -14.01 -19.89
N SER A 408 7.93 -14.96 -18.98
CA SER A 408 7.14 -16.18 -18.84
C SER A 408 5.90 -16.06 -17.94
N ASN A 409 5.88 -15.14 -16.98
CA ASN A 409 4.83 -15.07 -15.95
C ASN A 409 4.01 -13.78 -15.94
N GLN A 410 4.36 -12.78 -16.76
CA GLN A 410 3.65 -11.49 -16.83
C GLN A 410 3.36 -10.84 -15.46
N GLY A 411 4.22 -11.10 -14.46
CA GLY A 411 4.02 -10.58 -13.10
C GLY A 411 2.98 -11.33 -12.26
N LEU A 412 2.27 -12.32 -12.82
CA LEU A 412 1.25 -13.09 -12.10
C LEU A 412 1.87 -14.29 -11.38
N ILE A 413 1.47 -14.46 -10.12
CA ILE A 413 1.66 -15.72 -9.41
C ILE A 413 0.51 -16.62 -9.86
N GLY A 414 0.85 -17.72 -10.52
CA GLY A 414 -0.13 -18.72 -10.91
C GLY A 414 -0.97 -19.12 -9.70
N PRO A 415 -2.25 -19.47 -9.89
CA PRO A 415 -3.07 -20.00 -8.80
C PRO A 415 -2.31 -21.14 -8.10
N THR A 416 -2.55 -21.35 -6.81
CA THR A 416 -1.90 -22.34 -5.92
C THR A 416 -2.22 -23.80 -6.29
N GLU A 417 -2.26 -24.09 -7.59
CA GLU A 417 -2.43 -25.39 -8.20
C GLU A 417 -1.03 -25.98 -8.43
N CYS A 418 -0.66 -26.98 -7.62
CA CYS A 418 0.56 -27.75 -7.79
C CYS A 418 0.19 -29.18 -8.19
N PRO A 419 -0.24 -29.43 -9.45
CA PRO A 419 -0.79 -30.71 -9.87
C PRO A 419 0.12 -31.90 -9.53
N ASP A 420 1.44 -31.70 -9.56
CA ASP A 420 2.45 -32.71 -9.27
C ASP A 420 2.59 -33.10 -7.79
N LEU A 421 1.99 -32.32 -6.85
CA LEU A 421 2.07 -32.61 -5.41
C LEU A 421 0.96 -33.52 -4.90
N CYS A 422 -0.17 -33.64 -5.62
CA CYS A 422 -1.29 -34.46 -5.17
C CYS A 422 -1.08 -35.94 -5.52
N PRO A 423 -1.35 -36.88 -4.59
CA PRO A 423 -1.24 -38.31 -4.86
C PRO A 423 -2.23 -38.82 -5.93
N VAL A 424 -3.31 -38.08 -6.14
CA VAL A 424 -4.37 -38.35 -7.11
C VAL A 424 -4.58 -37.10 -7.95
N GLU A 425 -4.70 -37.27 -9.26
CA GLU A 425 -4.99 -36.19 -10.19
C GLU A 425 -6.35 -35.57 -9.86
N CYS A 426 -6.38 -34.26 -9.63
CA CYS A 426 -7.60 -33.52 -9.35
C CYS A 426 -8.37 -33.27 -10.67
N ASP A 427 -9.70 -33.24 -10.61
CA ASP A 427 -10.50 -32.85 -11.77
C ASP A 427 -10.34 -31.34 -12.01
N ASN A 428 -9.57 -30.98 -13.03
CA ASN A 428 -9.26 -29.59 -13.39
C ASN A 428 -10.50 -28.74 -13.72
N THR A 429 -11.68 -29.35 -13.89
CA THR A 429 -12.93 -28.63 -14.17
C THR A 429 -13.48 -27.94 -12.91
N ASN A 430 -13.45 -28.62 -11.77
CA ASN A 430 -14.12 -28.22 -10.53
C ASN A 430 -13.22 -28.26 -9.28
N SER A 431 -12.00 -28.77 -9.41
CA SER A 431 -11.04 -28.91 -8.32
C SER A 431 -9.61 -28.61 -8.79
N PHE A 432 -8.70 -28.42 -7.85
CA PHE A 432 -7.29 -28.21 -8.12
C PHE A 432 -6.43 -28.81 -7.00
N CYS A 433 -5.18 -29.13 -7.30
CA CYS A 433 -4.26 -29.62 -6.29
C CYS A 433 -3.68 -28.46 -5.47
N HIS A 434 -4.05 -28.35 -4.19
CA HIS A 434 -3.56 -27.26 -3.35
C HIS A 434 -2.12 -27.52 -2.87
N CYS A 435 -1.19 -26.61 -3.22
CA CYS A 435 0.23 -26.75 -2.95
C CYS A 435 0.59 -26.96 -1.46
N GLY A 436 -0.14 -26.33 -0.54
CA GLY A 436 0.17 -26.39 0.89
C GLY A 436 -0.33 -27.66 1.60
N THR A 437 -1.40 -28.27 1.10
CA THR A 437 -2.00 -29.46 1.72
C THR A 437 -1.72 -30.74 0.94
N ALA A 438 -1.23 -30.64 -0.30
CA ALA A 438 -1.06 -31.77 -1.22
C ALA A 438 -2.35 -32.59 -1.39
N THR A 439 -3.51 -31.92 -1.39
CA THR A 439 -4.84 -32.52 -1.55
C THR A 439 -5.66 -31.74 -2.57
N CYS A 440 -6.61 -32.41 -3.22
CA CYS A 440 -7.57 -31.75 -4.11
C CYS A 440 -8.52 -30.87 -3.31
N GLN A 441 -8.63 -29.60 -3.70
CA GLN A 441 -9.59 -28.64 -3.16
C GLN A 441 -10.54 -28.15 -4.25
N CYS A 442 -11.74 -27.76 -3.86
CA CYS A 442 -12.75 -27.32 -4.82
C CYS A 442 -12.47 -25.92 -5.33
N LYS A 443 -12.62 -25.74 -6.65
CA LYS A 443 -12.61 -24.42 -7.28
C LYS A 443 -13.80 -23.60 -6.78
N PRO A 444 -13.71 -22.26 -6.78
CA PRO A 444 -14.84 -21.41 -6.41
C PRO A 444 -16.11 -21.78 -7.18
N GLY A 445 -17.23 -21.87 -6.47
CA GLY A 445 -18.52 -22.31 -7.01
C GLY A 445 -18.79 -23.81 -6.89
N PHE A 446 -17.82 -24.63 -6.47
CA PHE A 446 -17.98 -26.08 -6.31
C PHE A 446 -17.80 -26.53 -4.87
N SER A 447 -18.52 -27.57 -4.46
CA SER A 447 -18.44 -28.15 -3.11
C SER A 447 -18.63 -29.67 -3.11
N GLY A 448 -18.57 -30.28 -1.93
CA GLY A 448 -18.61 -31.73 -1.74
C GLY A 448 -17.21 -32.34 -1.62
N ILE A 449 -17.14 -33.63 -1.27
CA ILE A 449 -15.87 -34.33 -1.03
C ILE A 449 -15.01 -34.49 -2.30
N ASP A 450 -15.67 -34.42 -3.46
CA ASP A 450 -15.11 -34.57 -4.80
C ASP A 450 -15.41 -33.34 -5.68
N CYS A 451 -15.87 -32.24 -5.09
CA CYS A 451 -16.19 -31.00 -5.80
C CYS A 451 -17.26 -31.15 -6.90
N SER A 452 -18.06 -32.22 -6.84
CA SER A 452 -19.10 -32.52 -7.83
C SER A 452 -20.33 -31.60 -7.75
N VAL A 453 -20.50 -30.86 -6.66
CA VAL A 453 -21.67 -30.01 -6.44
C VAL A 453 -21.40 -28.60 -6.95
N ASP A 454 -21.98 -28.24 -8.10
CA ASP A 454 -21.99 -26.88 -8.64
C ASP A 454 -23.02 -26.01 -7.89
N LEU A 455 -22.53 -25.18 -6.98
CA LEU A 455 -23.34 -24.25 -6.19
C LEU A 455 -23.98 -23.17 -7.06
N CYS A 456 -23.36 -22.81 -8.18
CA CYS A 456 -23.86 -21.73 -9.04
C CYS A 456 -24.90 -22.18 -10.04
N ALA A 457 -24.82 -23.43 -10.51
CA ALA A 457 -25.95 -24.07 -11.17
C ALA A 457 -27.16 -24.16 -10.22
N ALA A 458 -26.91 -24.46 -8.93
CA ALA A 458 -27.96 -24.54 -7.91
C ALA A 458 -28.54 -23.17 -7.51
N ALA A 459 -27.73 -22.11 -7.53
CA ALA A 459 -28.13 -20.74 -7.16
C ALA A 459 -29.19 -20.14 -8.10
N ARG A 460 -29.19 -20.54 -9.39
CA ARG A 460 -30.21 -20.13 -10.38
C ARG A 460 -30.43 -18.61 -10.49
N CYS A 461 -29.37 -17.83 -10.33
CA CYS A 461 -29.45 -16.38 -10.51
C CYS A 461 -29.98 -16.02 -11.89
N SER A 462 -30.81 -14.98 -11.95
CA SER A 462 -31.27 -14.40 -13.22
C SER A 462 -30.09 -13.80 -14.00
N GLU A 463 -30.38 -13.25 -15.19
CA GLU A 463 -29.39 -12.49 -15.96
C GLU A 463 -28.89 -11.22 -15.25
N HIS A 464 -29.60 -10.76 -14.22
CA HIS A 464 -29.30 -9.60 -13.38
C HIS A 464 -28.67 -9.97 -12.03
N GLY A 465 -28.25 -11.23 -11.87
CA GLY A 465 -27.60 -11.73 -10.67
C GLY A 465 -26.31 -12.49 -10.98
N LYS A 466 -25.31 -12.37 -10.10
CA LYS A 466 -24.08 -13.17 -10.14
C LYS A 466 -24.03 -14.11 -8.94
N CYS A 467 -23.73 -15.38 -9.18
CA CYS A 467 -23.62 -16.37 -8.12
C CYS A 467 -22.49 -16.02 -7.14
N ALA A 468 -22.83 -15.85 -5.86
CA ALA A 468 -21.88 -15.52 -4.81
C ALA A 468 -20.81 -16.60 -4.62
N ALA A 469 -21.16 -17.89 -4.80
CA ALA A 469 -20.23 -19.00 -4.59
C ALA A 469 -19.02 -18.96 -5.54
N ARG A 470 -19.12 -18.30 -6.72
CA ARG A 470 -17.97 -18.08 -7.62
C ARG A 470 -16.89 -17.19 -7.03
N TYR A 471 -17.25 -16.36 -6.05
CA TYR A 471 -16.36 -15.38 -5.44
C TYR A 471 -15.93 -15.77 -4.03
N LEU A 472 -16.77 -16.55 -3.33
CA LEU A 472 -16.56 -16.89 -1.91
C LEU A 472 -15.94 -18.28 -1.69
N GLY A 473 -16.10 -19.20 -2.64
CA GLY A 473 -15.69 -20.61 -2.45
C GLY A 473 -16.66 -21.38 -1.54
N SER A 474 -16.39 -22.67 -1.33
CA SER A 474 -17.29 -23.57 -0.60
C SER A 474 -17.11 -23.60 0.92
N SER A 475 -16.00 -23.05 1.43
CA SER A 475 -15.64 -23.12 2.85
C SER A 475 -15.98 -21.85 3.63
N SER A 476 -16.65 -20.88 3.02
CA SER A 476 -17.04 -19.65 3.72
C SER A 476 -18.14 -19.92 4.76
N ILE A 477 -18.01 -19.27 5.91
CA ILE A 477 -19.00 -19.26 7.01
C ILE A 477 -20.37 -18.70 6.58
N LEU A 478 -20.46 -18.05 5.42
CA LEU A 478 -21.72 -17.65 4.81
C LEU A 478 -22.33 -18.84 4.05
N PRO A 479 -23.53 -19.31 4.44
CA PRO A 479 -24.21 -20.33 3.65
C PRO A 479 -24.51 -19.75 2.28
N VAL A 480 -23.80 -20.22 1.25
CA VAL A 480 -24.15 -20.05 -0.17
C VAL A 480 -25.22 -21.05 -0.60
N THR A 481 -25.70 -21.86 0.35
CA THR A 481 -26.65 -22.97 0.16
C THR A 481 -28.08 -22.61 0.53
N ASN A 482 -28.34 -21.44 1.12
CA ASN A 482 -29.69 -20.90 1.32
C ASN A 482 -29.96 -19.78 0.30
N SER A 483 -31.18 -19.77 -0.23
CA SER A 483 -31.61 -18.97 -1.39
C SER A 483 -31.32 -17.47 -1.26
N ASP A 484 -31.34 -16.94 -0.05
CA ASP A 484 -31.49 -15.49 0.17
C ASP A 484 -30.19 -14.70 -0.06
N SER A 485 -29.04 -15.38 -0.15
CA SER A 485 -27.72 -14.76 -0.39
C SER A 485 -26.93 -15.46 -1.51
N ALA A 486 -27.57 -16.34 -2.28
CA ALA A 486 -26.89 -17.10 -3.33
C ALA A 486 -26.53 -16.22 -4.55
N CYS A 487 -27.25 -15.12 -4.76
CA CYS A 487 -27.11 -14.23 -5.90
C CYS A 487 -26.83 -12.79 -5.45
N ILE A 488 -25.81 -12.18 -6.06
CA ILE A 488 -25.48 -10.76 -5.93
C ILE A 488 -26.19 -10.03 -7.08
N CYS A 489 -27.13 -9.14 -6.75
CA CYS A 489 -27.98 -8.49 -7.74
C CYS A 489 -27.38 -7.21 -8.32
N ASP A 490 -27.62 -6.97 -9.61
CA ASP A 490 -27.35 -5.70 -10.26
C ASP A 490 -28.14 -4.56 -9.58
N VAL A 491 -27.65 -3.33 -9.72
CA VAL A 491 -28.31 -2.15 -9.13
C VAL A 491 -29.77 -2.05 -9.60
N GLY A 492 -30.68 -1.83 -8.64
CA GLY A 492 -32.13 -1.75 -8.86
C GLY A 492 -32.85 -3.11 -8.89
N TRP A 493 -32.12 -4.22 -8.90
CA TRP A 493 -32.66 -5.58 -8.80
C TRP A 493 -32.54 -6.14 -7.38
N SER A 494 -33.47 -7.01 -7.01
CA SER A 494 -33.53 -7.67 -5.71
C SER A 494 -34.23 -9.02 -5.79
N GLY A 495 -34.32 -9.67 -4.62
CA GLY A 495 -34.84 -11.01 -4.46
C GLY A 495 -33.75 -12.07 -4.48
N PRO A 496 -34.01 -13.27 -3.95
CA PRO A 496 -33.05 -14.38 -3.88
C PRO A 496 -32.39 -14.76 -5.20
N LEU A 497 -33.07 -14.52 -6.32
CA LEU A 497 -32.61 -14.84 -7.68
C LEU A 497 -32.31 -13.60 -8.52
N CYS A 498 -32.41 -12.39 -7.95
CA CYS A 498 -32.26 -11.12 -8.66
C CYS A 498 -33.24 -10.95 -9.83
N ASP A 499 -34.47 -11.40 -9.68
CA ASP A 499 -35.52 -11.40 -10.70
C ASP A 499 -36.62 -10.35 -10.46
N SER A 500 -36.54 -9.59 -9.36
CA SER A 500 -37.42 -8.46 -9.08
C SER A 500 -36.70 -7.15 -9.31
N ASN A 501 -37.30 -6.22 -10.06
CA ASN A 501 -36.80 -4.85 -10.22
C ASN A 501 -37.79 -3.84 -9.61
N PRO A 502 -37.79 -3.66 -8.28
CA PRO A 502 -38.72 -2.75 -7.62
C PRO A 502 -38.50 -1.29 -8.04
N CYS A 503 -37.28 -0.90 -8.42
CA CYS A 503 -36.98 0.45 -8.92
C CYS A 503 -37.74 0.74 -10.24
N ALA A 504 -37.69 -0.19 -11.19
CA ALA A 504 -38.40 -0.07 -12.46
C ALA A 504 -39.92 -0.16 -12.28
N VAL A 505 -40.40 -1.08 -11.42
CA VAL A 505 -41.84 -1.25 -11.15
C VAL A 505 -42.44 0.00 -10.49
N GLN A 506 -41.71 0.62 -9.57
CA GLN A 506 -42.16 1.85 -8.90
C GLN A 506 -41.91 3.11 -9.73
N GLY A 507 -41.16 2.99 -10.84
CA GLY A 507 -40.74 4.14 -11.63
C GLY A 507 -39.97 5.17 -10.82
N ARG A 508 -39.24 4.73 -9.79
CA ARG A 508 -38.51 5.64 -8.89
C ARG A 508 -37.20 6.05 -9.57
N ASP A 509 -37.18 7.28 -10.07
CA ASP A 509 -36.05 7.89 -10.77
C ASP A 509 -35.19 8.77 -9.85
N CYS A 510 -35.52 8.84 -8.56
CA CYS A 510 -34.87 9.72 -7.59
C CYS A 510 -34.80 11.18 -8.07
N LEU A 511 -35.85 11.60 -8.80
CA LEU A 511 -35.99 12.92 -9.42
C LEU A 511 -34.83 13.30 -10.36
N GLY A 512 -34.07 12.32 -10.85
CA GLY A 512 -32.88 12.55 -11.68
C GLY A 512 -31.66 13.08 -10.91
N HIS A 513 -31.69 13.01 -9.58
CA HIS A 513 -30.63 13.50 -8.68
C HIS A 513 -30.09 12.42 -7.76
N GLY A 514 -30.17 11.17 -8.21
CA GLY A 514 -29.67 10.01 -7.50
C GLY A 514 -29.91 8.74 -8.28
N THR A 515 -29.42 7.64 -7.73
CA THR A 515 -29.64 6.31 -8.27
C THR A 515 -30.60 5.54 -7.36
N CYS A 516 -31.60 4.88 -7.96
CA CYS A 516 -32.49 4.00 -7.21
C CYS A 516 -31.80 2.66 -6.92
N HIS A 517 -31.82 2.26 -5.66
CA HIS A 517 -31.38 0.95 -5.19
C HIS A 517 -32.56 0.17 -4.63
N ALA A 518 -32.60 -1.12 -4.88
CA ALA A 518 -33.57 -2.01 -4.25
C ALA A 518 -33.12 -2.31 -2.82
N ALA A 519 -33.95 -1.97 -1.83
CA ALA A 519 -33.72 -2.29 -0.42
C ALA A 519 -34.34 -3.64 -0.03
N SER A 520 -35.42 -4.03 -0.70
CA SER A 520 -36.05 -5.35 -0.60
C SER A 520 -36.70 -5.71 -1.95
N GLU A 521 -37.46 -6.80 -2.03
CA GLU A 521 -38.26 -7.12 -3.23
C GLU A 521 -39.35 -6.07 -3.53
N ARG A 522 -39.69 -5.22 -2.56
CA ARG A 522 -40.76 -4.23 -2.67
C ARG A 522 -40.35 -2.83 -2.23
N ASP A 523 -39.22 -2.68 -1.57
CA ASP A 523 -38.78 -1.40 -1.07
C ASP A 523 -37.60 -0.92 -1.90
N THR A 524 -37.62 0.38 -2.18
CA THR A 524 -36.57 1.07 -2.89
C THR A 524 -36.00 2.16 -2.00
N VAL A 525 -34.75 2.54 -2.25
CA VAL A 525 -34.10 3.67 -1.61
C VAL A 525 -33.36 4.47 -2.66
N CYS A 526 -33.40 5.79 -2.57
CA CYS A 526 -32.60 6.65 -3.42
C CYS A 526 -31.27 6.93 -2.75
N ILE A 527 -30.18 6.64 -3.47
CA ILE A 527 -28.86 7.10 -3.12
C ILE A 527 -28.63 8.38 -3.90
N CYS A 528 -28.70 9.51 -3.19
CA CYS A 528 -28.64 10.83 -3.81
C CYS A 528 -27.24 11.20 -4.28
N ASP A 529 -27.20 11.92 -5.39
CA ASP A 529 -25.98 12.52 -5.91
C ASP A 529 -25.46 13.59 -4.94
N GLU A 530 -24.18 13.93 -5.08
CA GLU A 530 -23.56 14.94 -4.23
C GLU A 530 -24.34 16.27 -4.26
N GLY A 531 -24.62 16.83 -3.08
CA GLY A 531 -25.41 18.05 -2.92
C GLY A 531 -26.93 17.86 -2.90
N TYR A 532 -27.42 16.62 -3.00
CA TYR A 532 -28.85 16.27 -2.87
C TYR A 532 -29.11 15.38 -1.65
N SER A 533 -30.32 15.46 -1.10
CA SER A 533 -30.80 14.69 0.05
C SER A 533 -32.31 14.56 0.05
N GLY A 534 -32.85 13.86 1.05
CA GLY A 534 -34.27 13.53 1.12
C GLY A 534 -34.54 12.11 0.61
N GLU A 535 -35.76 11.64 0.77
CA GLU A 535 -36.12 10.25 0.47
C GLU A 535 -36.09 9.96 -1.04
N ASN A 536 -36.29 11.00 -1.85
CA ASN A 536 -36.31 10.96 -3.32
C ASN A 536 -35.29 11.92 -3.93
N CYS A 537 -34.30 12.37 -3.16
CA CYS A 537 -33.31 13.35 -3.59
C CYS A 537 -33.93 14.70 -3.99
N GLU A 538 -35.04 15.07 -3.36
CA GLU A 538 -35.83 16.27 -3.64
C GLU A 538 -35.24 17.55 -3.03
N ALA A 539 -34.38 17.41 -2.02
CA ALA A 539 -33.77 18.53 -1.34
C ALA A 539 -32.35 18.73 -1.87
N THR A 540 -32.02 19.96 -2.24
CA THR A 540 -30.66 20.32 -2.64
C THR A 540 -30.12 21.46 -1.78
N CYS A 541 -28.84 21.37 -1.44
CA CYS A 541 -28.13 22.48 -0.84
C CYS A 541 -27.53 23.42 -1.90
N ASP A 542 -27.66 23.09 -3.18
CA ASP A 542 -27.17 23.94 -4.27
C ASP A 542 -27.98 25.25 -4.30
N GLY A 543 -27.30 26.36 -4.60
CA GLY A 543 -27.86 27.71 -4.49
C GLY A 543 -27.76 28.34 -3.09
N TYR A 544 -27.64 27.57 -1.99
CA TYR A 544 -27.32 28.15 -0.67
C TYR A 544 -25.86 28.60 -0.59
N CYS A 545 -24.96 27.83 -1.21
CA CYS A 545 -23.53 28.15 -1.27
C CYS A 545 -23.17 29.18 -2.37
N GLN A 546 -24.17 29.73 -3.09
CA GLN A 546 -23.96 30.67 -4.20
C GLN A 546 -24.18 32.15 -3.84
N GLY A 547 -24.40 32.48 -2.56
CA GLY A 547 -24.41 33.86 -2.08
C GLY A 547 -25.81 34.47 -1.95
N ASN A 548 -26.44 34.21 -0.79
CA ASN A 548 -27.46 35.06 -0.18
C ASN A 548 -26.92 35.65 1.14
N GLY A 549 -25.81 36.40 1.04
CA GLY A 549 -25.33 37.25 2.15
C GLY A 549 -24.34 36.65 3.15
N GLY A 550 -23.86 35.41 2.96
CA GLY A 550 -22.72 34.86 3.71
C GLY A 550 -21.45 34.86 2.86
N VAL A 551 -20.60 35.88 3.00
CA VAL A 551 -19.36 36.01 2.23
C VAL A 551 -18.26 35.16 2.89
N TYR A 552 -17.79 34.11 2.23
CA TYR A 552 -16.54 33.44 2.63
C TYR A 552 -15.37 34.45 2.54
N PRO A 553 -14.46 34.58 3.54
CA PRO A 553 -14.32 33.79 4.78
C PRO A 553 -14.93 34.44 6.05
N TYR A 554 -15.75 35.49 5.93
CA TYR A 554 -16.31 36.21 7.08
C TYR A 554 -17.84 36.16 7.08
N SER A 555 -18.40 35.42 8.05
CA SER A 555 -19.84 35.17 8.31
C SER A 555 -20.37 33.80 7.86
N CYS A 556 -19.68 32.69 8.18
CA CYS A 556 -20.38 31.38 8.23
C CYS A 556 -21.43 31.47 9.37
N ALA A 557 -22.69 31.78 9.04
CA ALA A 557 -23.78 31.68 10.01
C ALA A 557 -23.92 30.21 10.40
N THR A 558 -23.90 29.89 11.70
CA THR A 558 -23.90 28.49 12.16
C THR A 558 -25.25 27.80 11.96
N ASN A 559 -26.32 28.57 11.70
CA ASN A 559 -27.71 28.10 11.83
C ASN A 559 -28.57 28.50 10.62
N ILE A 560 -29.19 27.51 9.98
CA ILE A 560 -30.28 27.67 9.00
C ILE A 560 -31.43 26.75 9.42
N GLU A 561 -32.64 27.30 9.49
CA GLU A 561 -33.83 26.57 9.94
C GLU A 561 -34.19 25.45 8.95
N GLY A 562 -34.41 24.23 9.46
CA GLY A 562 -34.80 23.06 8.65
C GLY A 562 -33.67 22.21 8.06
N VAL A 563 -32.39 22.52 8.35
CA VAL A 563 -31.22 21.84 7.73
C VAL A 563 -30.48 20.96 8.74
N VAL A 564 -30.35 19.66 8.46
CA VAL A 564 -29.79 18.67 9.38
C VAL A 564 -28.26 18.78 9.56
N ALA A 565 -27.50 19.03 8.49
CA ALA A 565 -26.14 19.58 8.48
C ALA A 565 -25.62 19.57 7.02
N TYR A 566 -25.14 20.68 6.47
CA TYR A 566 -24.42 20.68 5.18
C TYR A 566 -23.19 21.58 5.20
N GLN A 567 -22.26 21.31 4.29
CA GLN A 567 -21.01 22.02 4.11
C GLN A 567 -20.99 22.75 2.77
N CYS A 568 -20.47 23.97 2.76
CA CYS A 568 -20.18 24.73 1.54
C CYS A 568 -18.67 24.78 1.28
N GLY A 569 -18.28 24.45 0.04
CA GLY A 569 -16.89 24.52 -0.40
C GLY A 569 -16.41 25.95 -0.70
N PRO A 570 -15.09 26.22 -0.60
CA PRO A 570 -14.50 27.55 -0.80
C PRO A 570 -14.58 28.09 -2.24
N THR A 571 -14.98 27.27 -3.22
CA THR A 571 -15.11 27.64 -4.64
C THR A 571 -16.54 27.47 -5.20
N GLY A 572 -17.52 27.23 -4.33
CA GLY A 572 -18.86 26.76 -4.70
C GLY A 572 -19.01 25.25 -4.50
N GLY A 573 -20.24 24.75 -4.66
CA GLY A 573 -20.59 23.36 -4.33
C GLY A 573 -20.99 23.15 -2.87
N CYS A 574 -21.82 22.14 -2.63
CA CYS A 574 -22.37 21.84 -1.32
C CYS A 574 -22.45 20.32 -1.10
N ALA A 575 -22.34 19.88 0.14
CA ALA A 575 -22.52 18.47 0.51
C ALA A 575 -23.26 18.35 1.84
N TYR A 576 -24.25 17.47 1.92
CA TYR A 576 -24.91 17.14 3.19
C TYR A 576 -23.99 16.25 4.03
N GLN A 577 -23.95 16.49 5.35
CA GLN A 577 -23.20 15.64 6.28
C GLN A 577 -24.05 14.47 6.75
N THR A 578 -23.43 13.30 6.89
CA THR A 578 -24.04 12.10 7.46
C THR A 578 -24.05 12.10 8.99
N ASP A 579 -23.12 12.83 9.62
CA ASP A 579 -23.06 13.04 11.07
C ASP A 579 -23.32 14.52 11.43
N PRO A 580 -24.42 14.84 12.13
CA PRO A 580 -24.72 16.20 12.60
C PRO A 580 -23.67 16.77 13.58
N ALA A 581 -22.89 15.91 14.25
CA ALA A 581 -21.88 16.32 15.21
C ALA A 581 -20.55 16.71 14.55
N ALA A 582 -20.26 16.21 13.35
CA ALA A 582 -19.00 16.46 12.66
C ALA A 582 -18.78 17.95 12.37
N THR A 583 -17.54 18.41 12.56
CA THR A 583 -17.07 19.70 12.04
C THR A 583 -16.44 19.44 10.69
N GLY A 584 -16.89 20.12 9.64
CA GLY A 584 -16.36 19.87 8.30
C GLY A 584 -14.86 20.13 8.15
N PRO A 585 -14.28 19.72 6.99
CA PRO A 585 -12.86 19.94 6.70
C PRO A 585 -12.48 21.42 6.84
N GLY A 586 -11.22 21.70 7.22
CA GLY A 586 -10.73 23.06 7.33
C GLY A 586 -10.88 23.83 6.00
N GLY A 587 -11.51 25.00 6.05
CA GLY A 587 -11.81 25.82 4.85
C GLY A 587 -13.23 25.67 4.29
N PHE A 588 -14.09 24.86 4.91
CA PHE A 588 -15.51 24.72 4.55
C PHE A 588 -16.41 25.43 5.58
N CYS A 589 -17.47 26.11 5.14
CA CYS A 589 -18.52 26.60 6.04
C CYS A 589 -19.48 25.45 6.35
N THR A 590 -19.70 25.13 7.63
CA THR A 590 -20.66 24.10 8.07
C THR A 590 -21.89 24.75 8.70
N TYR A 591 -23.09 24.39 8.23
CA TYR A 591 -24.37 24.86 8.77
C TYR A 591 -25.06 23.73 9.55
N LYS A 592 -25.71 24.03 10.69
CA LYS A 592 -26.38 23.04 11.55
C LYS A 592 -27.77 23.52 12.00
N SER A 593 -28.74 22.61 12.19
CA SER A 593 -29.97 22.94 12.93
C SER A 593 -29.74 22.84 14.43
N VAL A 594 -30.21 23.83 15.19
CA VAL A 594 -30.42 23.68 16.64
C VAL A 594 -31.88 23.32 16.84
N LYS A 595 -32.19 22.09 17.30
CA LYS A 595 -33.52 21.82 17.84
C LYS A 595 -33.68 22.67 19.09
N VAL A 596 -34.47 23.74 19.01
CA VAL A 596 -34.99 24.38 20.22
C VAL A 596 -36.05 23.45 20.76
N ASN A 597 -35.70 22.61 21.74
CA ASN A 597 -36.71 21.96 22.55
C ASN A 597 -37.44 23.08 23.31
N ASN A 598 -38.65 23.43 22.88
CA ASN A 598 -39.60 24.15 23.73
C ASN A 598 -40.20 23.19 24.76
N ASP A 599 -39.34 22.58 25.57
CA ASP A 599 -39.78 21.91 26.77
C ASP A 599 -39.90 22.99 27.85
N CYS A 600 -41.13 23.36 28.18
CA CYS A 600 -41.43 24.19 29.34
C CYS A 600 -40.92 23.48 30.61
N GLU A 601 -39.89 24.02 31.26
CA GLU A 601 -39.52 23.59 32.61
C GLU A 601 -40.56 24.12 33.60
N CYS A 602 -41.57 23.30 33.97
CA CYS A 602 -42.41 23.56 35.13
C CYS A 602 -41.54 23.31 36.39
N SER A 603 -41.04 24.37 37.06
CA SER A 603 -40.17 24.22 38.24
C SER A 603 -40.92 23.98 39.57
N THR A 604 -42.26 24.08 39.59
CA THR A 604 -43.11 23.73 40.74
C THR A 604 -44.50 23.26 40.30
N ASP A 605 -45.09 22.35 41.08
CA ASP A 605 -46.37 21.66 40.86
C ASP A 605 -47.66 22.53 40.84
N SER A 606 -47.54 23.84 40.61
CA SER A 606 -48.69 24.77 40.60
C SER A 606 -48.83 25.67 39.37
N ASP A 607 -47.91 25.61 38.41
CA ASP A 607 -47.89 26.58 37.29
C ASP A 607 -48.27 25.99 35.92
N CYS A 608 -48.83 24.78 35.87
CA CYS A 608 -49.23 24.14 34.62
C CYS A 608 -50.74 23.77 34.68
N MET A 609 -51.60 24.75 34.36
CA MET A 609 -53.01 24.58 33.92
C MET A 609 -53.13 24.83 32.42
#